data_AF-A0A1V6ATN5-F1
#
_entry.id   AF-A0A1V6ATN5-F1
#
_cell.length_a   1.000
_cell.length_b   1.000
_cell.length_c   1.000
_cell.angle_alpha   90.00
_cell.angle_beta   90.00
_cell.angle_gamma   90.00
#
_symmetry.space_group_name_H-M   'P 1'
#
loop_
_entity.id
_entity.type
_entity.pdbx_description
1 polymer ?
#
loop_
_entity_poly.entity_id
_entity_poly.type
_entity_poly.pdbx_seq_one_letter_code
_entity_poly.pdbx_strand_id
1 'polypeptide(L)'
;MMNPLLRRKPSVVLVSAEAFPFAGTRASAAGMQALPESLARLGFDVCLVTPKYRRPAIEALPLTPVLRRFLVPVGKDKVPASAFRAETAISPLPPVDFSAVPDPPARRFRAYFIDNVKYFDRERIFGSEKAPYLDNDERFTFFCRAVVEFLRRARIRIDILHCHDWPSALIPLFLRTAYDGQRPFRKTASVLTVHDPAFQGDFPPESFALTGLAWDLFTPERLAAGGRFNFLAAGLLYADGLCAGDEAAAEAVRTGAAGAELAAVLARRGTWDGRGGGREKAAGSGTEARSKVRAEFAVPASGRDVAEVYRRALISRKGDSHVR
;
A
#
# COMPACT_ATOMS: atom_id res chain seq x y z
N MET A 1 19.61 1.72 20.71
CA MET A 1 20.59 0.85 20.03
C MET A 1 19.84 -0.20 19.23
N MET A 2 20.25 -0.43 17.98
CA MET A 2 19.63 -1.43 17.09
C MET A 2 19.90 -2.85 17.64
N ASN A 3 18.89 -3.71 17.64
CA ASN A 3 19.05 -5.12 17.99
C ASN A 3 20.04 -5.78 16.99
N PRO A 4 21.13 -6.43 17.44
CA PRO A 4 22.17 -6.99 16.56
C PRO A 4 21.70 -8.12 15.61
N LEU A 5 20.42 -8.49 15.63
CA LEU A 5 19.83 -9.53 14.78
C LEU A 5 19.53 -9.11 13.32
N LEU A 6 19.71 -7.84 12.95
CA LEU A 6 19.53 -7.38 11.56
C LEU A 6 20.89 -7.10 10.89
N ARG A 7 21.41 -8.08 10.16
CA ARG A 7 22.65 -7.99 9.36
C ARG A 7 22.65 -6.87 8.29
N ARG A 8 21.51 -6.20 8.03
CA ARG A 8 21.35 -5.09 7.06
C ARG A 8 20.10 -4.25 7.35
N LYS A 9 20.07 -3.01 6.85
CA LYS A 9 18.91 -2.10 6.91
C LYS A 9 17.68 -2.72 6.22
N PRO A 10 16.50 -2.81 6.85
CA PRO A 10 15.29 -3.28 6.17
C PRO A 10 14.84 -2.31 5.07
N SER A 11 14.41 -2.83 3.92
CA SER A 11 13.93 -2.02 2.79
C SER A 11 12.41 -1.89 2.82
N VAL A 12 11.95 -0.64 2.79
CA VAL A 12 10.54 -0.25 2.84
C VAL A 12 10.22 0.50 1.55
N VAL A 13 9.23 -0.01 0.82
CA VAL A 13 8.65 0.66 -0.33
C VAL A 13 7.30 1.23 0.08
N LEU A 14 7.22 2.55 0.17
CA LEU A 14 5.97 3.26 0.38
C LEU A 14 5.27 3.41 -0.98
N VAL A 15 3.98 3.10 -1.05
CA VAL A 15 3.19 3.20 -2.28
C VAL A 15 1.98 4.08 -2.01
N SER A 16 1.89 5.20 -2.72
CA SER A 16 0.77 6.13 -2.57
C SER A 16 0.41 6.78 -3.90
N ALA A 17 -0.89 6.94 -4.15
CA ALA A 17 -1.37 7.75 -5.28
C ALA A 17 -1.26 9.26 -5.02
N GLU A 18 -1.10 9.67 -3.77
CA GLU A 18 -0.88 11.07 -3.37
C GLU A 18 0.33 11.17 -2.44
N ALA A 19 1.31 11.98 -2.81
CA ALA A 19 2.47 12.28 -2.01
C ALA A 19 2.97 13.70 -2.31
N PHE A 20 2.92 14.61 -1.33
CA PHE A 20 3.56 15.91 -1.47
C PHE A 20 5.09 15.77 -1.56
N PRO A 21 5.77 16.58 -2.39
CA PRO A 21 5.24 17.67 -3.23
C PRO A 21 4.75 17.25 -4.63
N PHE A 22 4.80 15.96 -4.96
CA PHE A 22 4.59 15.48 -6.34
C PHE A 22 3.12 15.54 -6.78
N ALA A 23 2.22 15.11 -5.90
CA ALA A 23 0.79 15.09 -6.14
C ALA A 23 0.02 15.03 -4.83
N GLY A 24 -0.96 15.90 -4.63
CA GLY A 24 -1.79 15.88 -3.43
C GLY A 24 -3.01 16.77 -3.61
N THR A 25 -4.16 16.21 -3.25
CA THR A 25 -5.46 16.90 -3.18
C THR A 25 -6.08 16.79 -1.79
N ARG A 26 -5.53 15.92 -0.93
CA ARG A 26 -6.05 15.62 0.40
C ARG A 26 -4.98 15.76 1.48
N ALA A 27 -5.41 15.88 2.73
CA ALA A 27 -4.52 15.96 3.89
C ALA A 27 -3.63 14.72 4.05
N SER A 28 -4.10 13.54 3.60
CA SER A 28 -3.33 12.28 3.60
C SER A 28 -2.00 12.38 2.82
N ALA A 29 -1.94 13.25 1.81
CA ALA A 29 -0.73 13.48 1.03
C ALA A 29 0.40 14.14 1.84
N ALA A 30 0.08 14.87 2.92
CA ALA A 30 1.06 15.54 3.79
C ALA A 30 1.81 14.53 4.67
N GLY A 31 1.15 13.45 5.11
CA GLY A 31 1.79 12.37 5.86
C GLY A 31 2.94 11.72 5.07
N MET A 32 2.80 11.65 3.73
CA MET A 32 3.81 11.12 2.83
C MET A 32 5.05 12.01 2.66
N GLN A 33 4.99 13.26 3.11
CA GLN A 33 6.14 14.17 3.10
C GLN A 33 7.11 13.85 4.26
N ALA A 34 6.58 13.58 5.46
CA ALA A 34 7.38 13.40 6.67
C ALA A 34 7.73 11.93 6.97
N LEU A 35 6.84 10.99 6.61
CA LEU A 35 7.02 9.57 6.91
C LEU A 35 8.31 8.95 6.33
N PRO A 36 8.70 9.19 5.06
CA PRO A 36 9.91 8.60 4.51
C PRO A 36 11.16 9.03 5.29
N GLU A 37 11.24 10.29 5.70
CA GLU A 37 12.35 10.81 6.50
C GLU A 37 12.38 10.17 7.89
N SER A 38 11.23 10.11 8.57
CA SER A 38 11.10 9.53 9.90
C SER A 38 11.59 8.07 9.91
N LEU A 39 11.16 7.27 8.91
CA LEU A 39 11.61 5.90 8.75
C LEU A 39 13.10 5.81 8.39
N ALA A 40 13.61 6.69 7.53
CA ALA A 40 15.05 6.72 7.21
C ALA A 40 15.91 7.05 8.44
N ARG A 41 15.45 7.95 9.33
CA ARG A 41 16.10 8.25 10.62
C ARG A 41 16.11 7.04 11.57
N LEU A 42 15.12 6.15 11.47
CA LEU A 42 15.07 4.89 12.21
C LEU A 42 15.91 3.76 11.57
N GLY A 43 16.61 4.04 10.47
CA GLY A 43 17.55 3.10 9.84
C GLY A 43 16.94 2.24 8.74
N PHE A 44 15.72 2.53 8.29
CA PHE A 44 15.13 1.88 7.12
C PHE A 44 15.72 2.42 5.81
N ASP A 45 15.84 1.56 4.80
CA ASP A 45 16.10 1.97 3.41
C ASP A 45 14.75 2.21 2.73
N VAL A 46 14.37 3.48 2.58
CA VAL A 46 13.02 3.88 2.17
C VAL A 46 13.03 4.38 0.73
N CYS A 47 12.05 3.95 -0.06
CA CYS A 47 11.70 4.60 -1.31
C CYS A 47 10.18 4.77 -1.45
N LEU A 48 9.78 5.79 -2.20
CA LEU A 48 8.40 6.05 -2.57
C LEU A 48 8.12 5.54 -3.99
N VAL A 49 6.94 4.99 -4.23
CA VAL A 49 6.40 4.72 -5.56
C VAL A 49 5.06 5.42 -5.69
N THR A 50 4.92 6.24 -6.73
CA THR A 50 3.70 7.02 -6.99
C THR A 50 3.43 7.11 -8.50
N PRO A 51 2.22 7.42 -8.97
CA PRO A 51 1.99 7.66 -10.39
C PRO A 51 2.75 8.90 -10.90
N LYS A 52 3.17 8.84 -12.16
CA LYS A 52 3.77 9.98 -12.87
C LYS A 52 2.65 10.89 -13.41
N TYR A 53 2.01 11.66 -12.53
CA TYR A 53 1.01 12.64 -12.96
C TYR A 53 1.65 13.78 -13.78
N ARG A 54 0.85 14.42 -14.63
CA ARG A 54 1.21 15.69 -15.28
C ARG A 54 1.20 16.83 -14.26
N ARG A 55 2.31 17.00 -13.54
CA ARG A 55 2.49 18.01 -12.49
C ARG A 55 3.86 18.69 -12.63
N PRO A 56 3.94 20.03 -12.51
CA PRO A 56 5.21 20.75 -12.57
C PRO A 56 6.27 20.22 -11.59
N ALA A 57 5.85 19.82 -10.39
CA ALA A 57 6.74 19.26 -9.37
C ALA A 57 7.40 17.93 -9.78
N ILE A 58 6.78 17.15 -10.65
CA ILE A 58 7.35 15.90 -11.20
C ILE A 58 8.17 16.21 -12.45
N GLU A 59 7.68 17.11 -13.31
CA GLU A 59 8.34 17.49 -14.57
C GLU A 59 9.67 18.22 -14.35
N ALA A 60 9.81 18.95 -13.24
CA ALA A 60 11.06 19.60 -12.86
C ALA A 60 12.14 18.63 -12.35
N LEU A 61 11.81 17.36 -12.08
CA LEU A 61 12.77 16.38 -11.58
C LEU A 61 13.64 15.81 -12.71
N PRO A 62 14.94 15.55 -12.47
CA PRO A 62 15.78 14.80 -13.39
C PRO A 62 15.40 13.31 -13.38
N LEU A 63 14.36 12.94 -14.13
CA LEU A 63 13.84 11.58 -14.19
C LEU A 63 14.75 10.65 -14.99
N THR A 64 15.26 9.60 -14.33
CA THR A 64 16.00 8.52 -14.99
C THR A 64 15.06 7.34 -15.29
N PRO A 65 14.94 6.86 -16.54
CA PRO A 65 14.14 5.68 -16.85
C PRO A 65 14.78 4.43 -16.21
N VAL A 66 13.97 3.63 -15.51
CA VAL A 66 14.39 2.36 -14.90
C VAL A 66 13.90 1.17 -15.72
N LEU A 67 12.62 1.18 -16.09
CA LEU A 67 12.02 0.21 -17.00
C LEU A 67 11.17 0.96 -18.02
N ARG A 68 11.30 0.60 -19.29
CA ARG A 68 10.50 1.18 -20.38
C ARG A 68 9.55 0.13 -20.94
N ARG A 69 8.30 0.53 -21.17
CA ARG A 69 7.27 -0.24 -21.88
C ARG A 69 7.10 -1.70 -21.39
N PHE A 70 7.15 -1.92 -20.08
CA PHE A 70 6.84 -3.23 -19.53
C PHE A 70 5.32 -3.44 -19.51
N LEU A 71 4.90 -4.68 -19.77
CA LEU A 71 3.47 -5.03 -19.86
C LEU A 71 2.89 -5.38 -18.48
N VAL A 72 1.78 -4.74 -18.15
CA VAL A 72 1.04 -4.90 -16.90
C VAL A 72 -0.30 -5.60 -17.19
N PRO A 73 -0.59 -6.76 -16.57
CA PRO A 73 -1.88 -7.43 -16.75
C PRO A 73 -3.02 -6.61 -16.12
N VAL A 74 -4.06 -6.29 -16.88
CA VAL A 74 -5.30 -5.66 -16.39
C VAL A 74 -6.45 -6.44 -17.01
N GLY A 75 -7.08 -7.30 -16.20
CA GLY A 75 -8.01 -8.31 -16.67
C GLY A 75 -7.38 -9.21 -17.73
N LYS A 76 -8.00 -9.27 -18.91
CA LYS A 76 -7.50 -10.02 -20.06
C LYS A 76 -6.42 -9.28 -20.86
N ASP A 77 -6.29 -7.97 -20.66
CA ASP A 77 -5.43 -7.10 -21.44
C ASP A 77 -4.05 -6.95 -20.80
N LYS A 78 -3.09 -6.50 -21.62
CA LYS A 78 -1.74 -6.15 -21.19
C LYS A 78 -1.46 -4.70 -21.51
N VAL A 79 -1.53 -3.84 -20.49
CA VAL A 79 -1.36 -2.39 -20.63
C VAL A 79 0.12 -2.03 -20.46
N PRO A 80 0.72 -1.23 -21.36
CA PRO A 80 2.11 -0.81 -21.21
C PRO A 80 2.28 0.19 -20.07
N ALA A 81 3.40 0.07 -19.36
CA ALA A 81 3.84 0.99 -18.33
C ALA A 81 5.33 1.33 -18.51
N SER A 82 5.74 2.49 -18.00
CA SER A 82 7.15 2.82 -17.80
C SER A 82 7.37 3.21 -16.34
N ALA A 83 8.58 3.02 -15.83
CA ALA A 83 8.96 3.39 -14.48
C ALA A 83 10.20 4.29 -14.53
N PHE A 84 10.10 5.44 -13.89
CA PHE A 84 11.19 6.41 -13.78
C PHE A 84 11.64 6.53 -12.33
N ARG A 85 12.88 6.97 -12.11
CA ARG A 85 13.47 7.22 -10.79
C ARG A 85 13.92 8.67 -10.71
N ALA A 86 13.71 9.28 -9.55
CA ALA A 86 14.37 10.52 -9.15
C ALA A 86 14.99 10.35 -7.76
N GLU A 87 16.03 11.13 -7.48
CA GLU A 87 16.47 11.41 -6.11
C GLU A 87 15.83 12.71 -5.66
N THR A 88 15.03 12.62 -4.61
CA THR A 88 14.19 13.74 -4.15
C THR A 88 14.71 14.20 -2.81
N ALA A 89 15.10 15.48 -2.73
CA ALA A 89 15.33 16.11 -1.44
C ALA A 89 13.97 16.29 -0.75
N ILE A 90 13.84 15.81 0.49
CA ILE A 90 12.77 16.33 1.35
C ILE A 90 13.27 17.71 1.75
N SER A 91 12.62 18.75 1.23
CA SER A 91 12.75 20.06 1.86
C SER A 91 12.25 19.86 3.30
N PRO A 92 12.99 20.29 4.33
CA PRO A 92 12.37 20.43 5.64
C PRO A 92 11.08 21.25 5.44
N LEU A 93 10.04 20.86 6.16
CA LEU A 93 8.75 21.54 6.23
C LEU A 93 8.94 23.07 6.20
N PRO A 94 7.96 23.87 5.70
CA PRO A 94 8.02 25.32 5.90
C PRO A 94 8.31 25.60 7.38
N PRO A 95 9.20 26.56 7.68
CA PRO A 95 9.86 26.67 8.97
C PRO A 95 8.83 26.80 10.10
N VAL A 96 8.68 25.73 10.87
CA VAL A 96 8.31 25.85 12.28
C VAL A 96 9.55 26.41 12.96
N ASP A 97 9.41 27.51 13.69
CA ASP A 97 10.51 28.21 14.36
C ASP A 97 11.24 27.26 15.32
N PHE A 98 12.35 26.72 14.83
CA PHE A 98 13.36 26.03 15.60
C PHE A 98 14.67 26.80 15.44
N SER A 99 14.70 28.04 15.92
CA SER A 99 15.90 28.91 16.01
C SER A 99 17.09 28.32 16.79
N ALA A 100 17.08 27.03 17.15
CA ALA A 100 18.15 26.35 17.89
C ALA A 100 18.65 25.03 17.27
N VAL A 101 18.16 24.60 16.10
CA VAL A 101 18.65 23.36 15.44
C VAL A 101 19.36 23.74 14.13
N PRO A 102 20.66 23.44 13.96
CA PRO A 102 21.32 23.63 12.67
C PRO A 102 20.57 22.83 11.60
N ASP A 103 20.32 23.45 10.44
CA ASP A 103 19.59 22.85 9.31
C ASP A 103 20.10 21.41 9.07
N PRO A 104 19.27 20.37 9.29
CA PRO A 104 19.69 19.03 8.97
C PRO A 104 19.93 18.98 7.45
N PRO A 105 21.05 18.41 6.97
CA PRO A 105 21.31 18.32 5.54
C PRO A 105 20.13 17.60 4.88
N ALA A 106 19.54 18.23 3.86
CA ALA A 106 18.34 17.72 3.19
C ALA A 106 18.56 16.24 2.80
N ARG A 107 17.89 15.32 3.50
CA ARG A 107 18.06 13.89 3.23
C ARG A 107 17.30 13.57 1.96
N ARG A 108 18.04 13.16 0.94
CA ARG A 108 17.48 12.67 -0.32
C ARG A 108 16.92 11.26 -0.10
N PHE A 109 15.70 11.01 -0.57
CA PHE A 109 15.15 9.66 -0.68
C PHE A 109 14.92 9.32 -2.16
N ARG A 110 14.77 8.03 -2.45
CA ARG A 110 14.49 7.56 -3.81
C ARG A 110 12.99 7.58 -4.06
N ALA A 111 12.56 8.22 -5.13
CA ALA A 111 11.20 8.17 -5.62
C ALA A 111 11.16 7.46 -6.98
N TYR A 112 10.15 6.62 -7.18
CA TYR A 112 9.83 5.99 -8.44
C TYR A 112 8.45 6.44 -8.93
N PHE A 113 8.36 6.70 -10.23
CA PHE A 113 7.16 7.20 -10.87
C PHE A 113 6.68 6.19 -11.91
N ILE A 114 5.48 5.65 -11.70
CA ILE A 114 4.82 4.73 -12.65
C ILE A 114 4.06 5.55 -13.67
N ASP A 115 4.41 5.38 -14.94
CA ASP A 115 3.93 6.18 -16.05
C ASP A 115 3.02 5.39 -16.97
N ASN A 116 1.92 6.03 -17.34
CA ASN A 116 1.00 5.63 -18.39
C ASN A 116 0.18 6.86 -18.80
N VAL A 117 0.30 7.26 -20.06
CA VAL A 117 -0.33 8.48 -20.57
C VAL A 117 -1.86 8.43 -20.43
N LYS A 118 -2.52 7.32 -20.78
CA LYS A 118 -3.98 7.16 -20.67
C LYS A 118 -4.48 7.43 -19.23
N TYR A 119 -3.76 6.94 -18.23
CA TYR A 119 -4.23 6.96 -16.84
C TYR A 119 -3.76 8.16 -16.03
N PHE A 120 -2.55 8.68 -16.28
CA PHE A 120 -1.92 9.67 -15.40
C PHE A 120 -1.61 11.01 -16.05
N ASP A 121 -1.65 11.12 -17.39
CA ASP A 121 -1.62 12.41 -18.08
C ASP A 121 -3.02 13.05 -18.05
N ARG A 122 -3.44 13.46 -16.85
CA ARG A 122 -4.73 14.10 -16.59
C ARG A 122 -4.54 15.32 -15.70
N GLU A 123 -5.50 16.24 -15.79
CA GLU A 123 -5.50 17.48 -15.01
C GLU A 123 -5.65 17.23 -13.49
N ARG A 124 -6.48 16.26 -13.11
CA ARG A 124 -6.80 15.94 -11.71
C ARG A 124 -6.46 14.48 -11.40
N ILE A 125 -6.36 14.15 -10.11
CA ILE A 125 -5.94 12.82 -9.64
C ILE A 125 -7.09 11.82 -9.74
N PHE A 126 -8.21 12.10 -9.07
CA PHE A 126 -9.34 11.17 -8.96
C PHE A 126 -10.56 11.56 -9.80
N GLY A 127 -10.63 12.77 -10.31
CA GLY A 127 -11.79 13.28 -11.05
C GLY A 127 -11.98 14.78 -10.84
N SER A 128 -13.16 15.26 -11.19
CA SER A 128 -13.58 16.63 -10.92
C SER A 128 -14.16 16.76 -9.51
N GLU A 129 -14.37 18.00 -9.05
CA GLU A 129 -15.14 18.28 -7.83
C GLU A 129 -16.57 17.72 -7.87
N LYS A 130 -17.16 17.61 -9.08
CA LYS A 130 -18.53 17.13 -9.27
C LYS A 130 -18.64 15.61 -9.32
N ALA A 131 -17.61 14.94 -9.83
CA ALA A 131 -17.63 13.49 -10.03
C ALA A 131 -16.22 12.90 -10.15
N PRO A 132 -16.00 11.69 -9.61
CA PRO A 132 -14.80 10.91 -9.86
C PRO A 132 -14.70 10.53 -11.34
N TYR A 133 -13.48 10.22 -11.81
CA TYR A 133 -13.31 9.58 -13.11
C TYR A 133 -13.95 8.18 -13.09
N LEU A 134 -14.69 7.87 -14.15
CA LEU A 134 -15.42 6.61 -14.29
C LEU A 134 -14.51 5.38 -14.35
N ASP A 135 -13.26 5.56 -14.80
CA ASP A 135 -12.26 4.50 -14.97
C ASP A 135 -11.29 4.39 -13.78
N ASN A 136 -11.65 4.91 -12.60
CA ASN A 136 -10.79 4.87 -11.41
C ASN A 136 -10.48 3.44 -10.94
N ASP A 137 -11.44 2.52 -11.09
CA ASP A 137 -11.25 1.09 -10.87
C ASP A 137 -10.12 0.53 -11.75
N GLU A 138 -10.15 0.78 -13.06
CA GLU A 138 -9.14 0.36 -14.03
C GLU A 138 -7.79 1.01 -13.74
N ARG A 139 -7.79 2.34 -13.52
CA ARG A 139 -6.58 3.13 -13.26
C ARG A 139 -5.80 2.64 -12.04
N PHE A 140 -6.50 2.40 -10.93
CA PHE A 140 -5.83 2.03 -9.69
C PHE A 140 -5.63 0.52 -9.54
N THR A 141 -6.40 -0.31 -10.26
CA THR A 141 -6.03 -1.70 -10.51
C THR A 141 -4.73 -1.79 -11.30
N PHE A 142 -4.62 -1.03 -12.40
CA PHE A 142 -3.40 -0.90 -13.19
C PHE A 142 -2.24 -0.42 -12.32
N PHE A 143 -2.41 0.66 -11.55
CA PHE A 143 -1.35 1.20 -10.70
C PHE A 143 -0.82 0.14 -9.72
N CYS A 144 -1.71 -0.50 -8.96
CA CYS A 144 -1.34 -1.56 -8.02
C CYS A 144 -0.55 -2.67 -8.71
N ARG A 145 -1.03 -3.13 -9.87
CA ARG A 145 -0.37 -4.20 -10.63
C ARG A 145 0.97 -3.75 -11.22
N ALA A 146 1.04 -2.52 -11.73
CA ALA A 146 2.24 -1.94 -12.32
C ALA A 146 3.36 -1.78 -11.29
N VAL A 147 3.02 -1.40 -10.05
CA VAL A 147 3.98 -1.34 -8.93
C VAL A 147 4.58 -2.73 -8.65
N VAL A 148 3.74 -3.76 -8.53
CA VAL A 148 4.20 -5.13 -8.27
C VAL A 148 5.06 -5.64 -9.43
N GLU A 149 4.63 -5.45 -10.68
CA GLU A 149 5.41 -5.84 -11.86
C GLU A 149 6.74 -5.08 -11.98
N PHE A 150 6.73 -3.77 -11.70
CA PHE A 150 7.93 -2.94 -11.68
C PHE A 150 8.94 -3.47 -10.65
N LEU A 151 8.52 -3.65 -9.40
CA LEU A 151 9.38 -4.12 -8.31
C LEU A 151 9.98 -5.49 -8.61
N ARG A 152 9.18 -6.39 -9.19
CA ARG A 152 9.60 -7.74 -9.59
C ARG A 152 10.67 -7.70 -10.69
N ARG A 153 10.44 -6.92 -11.74
CA ARG A 153 11.31 -6.85 -12.93
C ARG A 153 12.59 -6.05 -12.66
N ALA A 154 12.49 -4.96 -11.90
CA ALA A 154 13.63 -4.16 -11.47
C ALA A 154 14.49 -4.87 -10.40
N ARG A 155 14.05 -6.04 -9.92
CA ARG A 155 14.71 -6.84 -8.87
C ARG A 155 15.01 -6.01 -7.62
N ILE A 156 14.12 -5.07 -7.31
CA ILE A 156 14.23 -4.27 -6.10
C ILE A 156 13.96 -5.21 -4.93
N ARG A 157 14.85 -5.18 -3.94
CA ARG A 157 14.65 -5.93 -2.70
C ARG A 157 13.60 -5.23 -1.86
N ILE A 158 12.57 -5.94 -1.42
CA ILE A 158 11.54 -5.36 -0.56
C ILE A 158 11.31 -6.25 0.65
N ASP A 159 11.51 -5.70 1.86
CA ASP A 159 11.07 -6.38 3.08
C ASP A 159 9.61 -5.98 3.40
N ILE A 160 9.23 -4.72 3.15
CA ILE A 160 7.90 -4.18 3.45
C ILE A 160 7.36 -3.36 2.26
N LEU A 161 6.14 -3.66 1.84
CA LEU A 161 5.32 -2.81 0.96
C LEU A 161 4.26 -2.10 1.80
N HIS A 162 4.42 -0.80 2.00
CA HIS A 162 3.47 0.00 2.78
C HIS A 162 2.56 0.78 1.83
N CYS A 163 1.30 0.38 1.79
CA CYS A 163 0.26 0.92 0.93
C CYS A 163 -0.52 1.98 1.69
N HIS A 164 -0.87 3.07 1.01
CA HIS A 164 -1.67 4.16 1.56
C HIS A 164 -2.97 4.30 0.77
N ASP A 165 -4.09 4.20 1.49
CA ASP A 165 -5.46 4.33 1.01
C ASP A 165 -5.88 3.36 -0.12
N TRP A 166 -7.15 3.48 -0.51
CA TRP A 166 -7.79 2.70 -1.56
C TRP A 166 -7.00 2.61 -2.89
N PRO A 167 -6.28 3.65 -3.37
CA PRO A 167 -5.61 3.59 -4.67
C PRO A 167 -4.46 2.57 -4.74
N SER A 168 -3.93 2.17 -3.58
CA SER A 168 -2.86 1.18 -3.46
C SER A 168 -3.29 -0.10 -2.72
N ALA A 169 -4.54 -0.15 -2.26
CA ALA A 169 -5.06 -1.20 -1.36
C ALA A 169 -5.20 -2.59 -2.02
N LEU A 170 -5.11 -2.70 -3.35
CA LEU A 170 -5.09 -4.00 -4.04
C LEU A 170 -3.71 -4.67 -4.04
N ILE A 171 -2.63 -3.97 -3.68
CA ILE A 171 -1.28 -4.55 -3.64
C ILE A 171 -1.21 -5.75 -2.67
N PRO A 172 -1.68 -5.66 -1.41
CA PRO A 172 -1.73 -6.81 -0.52
C PRO A 172 -2.45 -8.03 -1.12
N LEU A 173 -3.62 -7.81 -1.73
CA LEU A 173 -4.37 -8.86 -2.43
C LEU A 173 -3.49 -9.53 -3.49
N PHE A 174 -2.84 -8.76 -4.36
CA PHE A 174 -1.97 -9.32 -5.40
C PHE A 174 -0.78 -10.10 -4.85
N LEU A 175 -0.13 -9.61 -3.78
CA LEU A 175 0.98 -10.31 -3.15
C LEU A 175 0.59 -11.68 -2.57
N ARG A 176 -0.66 -11.82 -2.14
CA ARG A 176 -1.19 -13.06 -1.53
C ARG A 176 -1.86 -14.01 -2.51
N THR A 177 -2.09 -13.55 -3.74
CA THR A 177 -2.76 -14.32 -4.79
C THR A 177 -1.80 -14.51 -5.96
N ALA A 178 -1.88 -13.65 -6.98
CA ALA A 178 -1.13 -13.75 -8.22
C ALA A 178 0.41 -13.80 -8.06
N TYR A 179 0.95 -13.30 -6.95
CA TYR A 179 2.39 -13.24 -6.72
C TYR A 179 2.87 -13.98 -5.45
N ASP A 180 2.01 -14.78 -4.81
CA ASP A 180 2.43 -15.48 -3.58
C ASP A 180 3.57 -16.45 -3.86
N GLY A 181 4.52 -16.51 -2.92
CA GLY A 181 5.71 -17.37 -3.02
C GLY A 181 6.74 -16.97 -4.09
N GLN A 182 6.43 -16.04 -5.00
CA GLN A 182 7.36 -15.61 -6.05
C GLN A 182 8.44 -14.68 -5.49
N ARG A 183 9.64 -14.69 -6.08
CA ARG A 183 10.68 -13.69 -5.76
C ARG A 183 10.37 -12.37 -6.49
N PRO A 184 10.60 -11.19 -5.87
CA PRO A 184 11.18 -10.98 -4.54
C PRO A 184 10.18 -11.09 -3.36
N PHE A 185 8.89 -11.28 -3.62
CA PHE A 185 7.80 -11.10 -2.65
C PHE A 185 7.61 -12.21 -1.61
N ARG A 186 8.26 -13.37 -1.78
CA ARG A 186 8.10 -14.55 -0.89
C ARG A 186 8.19 -14.21 0.60
N LYS A 187 9.06 -13.26 0.99
CA LYS A 187 9.25 -12.82 2.38
C LYS A 187 8.83 -11.36 2.62
N THR A 188 8.21 -10.72 1.63
CA THR A 188 7.75 -9.34 1.75
C THR A 188 6.47 -9.30 2.56
N ALA A 189 6.45 -8.46 3.59
CA ALA A 189 5.24 -8.10 4.32
C ALA A 189 4.56 -6.91 3.66
N SER A 190 3.25 -6.81 3.80
CA SER A 190 2.42 -5.72 3.33
C SER A 190 1.75 -5.03 4.51
N VAL A 191 1.73 -3.71 4.49
CA VAL A 191 1.03 -2.89 5.46
C VAL A 191 0.10 -1.95 4.72
N LEU A 192 -1.09 -1.68 5.25
CA LEU A 192 -2.02 -0.70 4.71
C LEU A 192 -2.28 0.38 5.76
N THR A 193 -2.08 1.65 5.39
CA THR A 193 -2.61 2.79 6.15
C THR A 193 -3.88 3.31 5.50
N VAL A 194 -4.95 3.47 6.28
CA VAL A 194 -6.19 4.15 5.86
C VAL A 194 -6.25 5.52 6.52
N HIS A 195 -6.14 6.57 5.73
CA HIS A 195 -6.17 7.96 6.20
C HIS A 195 -7.59 8.51 6.25
N ASP A 196 -8.39 8.21 5.23
CA ASP A 196 -9.78 8.64 5.17
C ASP A 196 -10.67 7.48 4.68
N PRO A 197 -11.35 6.77 5.60
CA PRO A 197 -12.15 5.60 5.26
C PRO A 197 -13.47 5.97 4.55
N ALA A 198 -13.82 7.25 4.41
CA ALA A 198 -14.96 7.65 3.57
C ALA A 198 -14.67 7.38 2.08
N PHE A 199 -13.40 7.30 1.67
CA PHE A 199 -13.00 7.01 0.31
C PHE A 199 -12.44 5.60 0.18
N GLN A 200 -13.31 4.66 -0.21
CA GLN A 200 -13.00 3.23 -0.14
C GLN A 200 -12.53 2.59 -1.44
N GLY A 201 -12.72 3.28 -2.57
CA GLY A 201 -12.63 2.65 -3.89
C GLY A 201 -13.71 1.57 -4.03
N ASP A 202 -14.97 1.99 -3.90
CA ASP A 202 -16.13 1.10 -3.91
C ASP A 202 -16.77 1.02 -5.31
N PHE A 203 -16.52 -0.09 -6.00
CA PHE A 203 -16.83 -0.25 -7.43
C PHE A 203 -17.84 -1.37 -7.70
N PRO A 204 -18.50 -1.37 -8.88
CA PRO A 204 -19.37 -2.48 -9.29
C PRO A 204 -18.63 -3.83 -9.30
N PRO A 205 -19.32 -4.96 -9.08
CA PRO A 205 -18.73 -6.31 -9.10
C PRO A 205 -17.85 -6.61 -10.31
N GLU A 206 -18.23 -6.13 -11.48
CA GLU A 206 -17.57 -6.35 -12.77
C GLU A 206 -16.13 -5.84 -12.76
N SER A 207 -15.84 -4.83 -11.95
CA SER A 207 -14.50 -4.27 -11.74
C SER A 207 -13.52 -5.32 -11.21
N PHE A 208 -14.00 -6.38 -10.55
CA PHE A 208 -13.15 -7.50 -10.12
C PHE A 208 -12.45 -8.17 -11.30
N ALA A 209 -13.07 -8.20 -12.49
CA ALA A 209 -12.46 -8.76 -13.70
C ALA A 209 -11.13 -8.08 -14.06
N LEU A 210 -10.97 -6.79 -13.74
CA LEU A 210 -9.74 -6.02 -13.99
C LEU A 210 -8.53 -6.57 -13.22
N THR A 211 -8.76 -7.31 -12.13
CA THR A 211 -7.68 -7.91 -11.33
C THR A 211 -7.01 -9.10 -12.05
N GLY A 212 -7.72 -9.72 -12.99
CA GLY A 212 -7.31 -10.97 -13.64
C GLY A 212 -7.23 -12.16 -12.67
N LEU A 213 -7.89 -12.09 -11.51
CA LEU A 213 -7.96 -13.17 -10.52
C LEU A 213 -9.17 -14.07 -10.78
N ALA A 214 -9.14 -15.28 -10.22
CA ALA A 214 -10.25 -16.22 -10.32
C ALA A 214 -11.45 -15.75 -9.47
N TRP A 215 -12.65 -15.94 -10.01
CA TRP A 215 -13.92 -15.49 -9.41
C TRP A 215 -14.29 -16.24 -8.12
N ASP A 216 -13.63 -17.35 -7.79
CA ASP A 216 -13.77 -18.05 -6.51
C ASP A 216 -13.22 -17.24 -5.31
N LEU A 217 -12.47 -16.17 -5.58
CA LEU A 217 -12.08 -15.18 -4.58
C LEU A 217 -13.17 -14.12 -4.33
N PHE A 218 -14.13 -13.98 -5.25
CA PHE A 218 -15.18 -12.97 -5.19
C PHE A 218 -16.45 -13.52 -4.51
N THR A 219 -16.34 -13.79 -3.22
CA THR A 219 -17.45 -14.23 -2.36
C THR A 219 -17.75 -13.18 -1.27
N PRO A 220 -18.96 -13.17 -0.67
CA PRO A 220 -19.31 -12.24 0.41
C PRO A 220 -18.39 -12.30 1.64
N GLU A 221 -17.79 -13.47 1.88
CA GLU A 221 -16.83 -13.71 2.97
C GLU A 221 -15.44 -13.13 2.64
N ARG A 222 -15.20 -12.77 1.38
CA ARG A 222 -13.91 -12.34 0.84
C ARG A 222 -14.00 -10.94 0.20
N LEU A 223 -14.12 -10.91 -1.12
CA LEU A 223 -13.93 -9.69 -1.92
C LEU A 223 -15.24 -9.04 -2.39
N ALA A 224 -16.39 -9.68 -2.19
CA ALA A 224 -17.72 -9.16 -2.57
C ALA A 224 -18.42 -8.46 -1.39
N ALA A 225 -17.71 -7.55 -0.72
CA ALA A 225 -18.22 -6.84 0.45
C ALA A 225 -19.44 -5.97 0.05
N GLY A 226 -20.59 -6.19 0.68
CA GLY A 226 -21.86 -5.55 0.29
C GLY A 226 -22.29 -5.83 -1.15
N GLY A 227 -21.83 -6.94 -1.75
CA GLY A 227 -22.06 -7.25 -3.17
C GLY A 227 -21.30 -6.35 -4.14
N ARG A 228 -20.30 -5.60 -3.67
CA ARG A 228 -19.47 -4.68 -4.47
C ARG A 228 -18.00 -5.07 -4.40
N PHE A 229 -17.20 -4.55 -5.31
CA PHE A 229 -15.74 -4.73 -5.25
C PHE A 229 -15.09 -3.51 -4.61
N ASN A 230 -14.79 -3.63 -3.33
CA ASN A 230 -14.28 -2.55 -2.49
C ASN A 230 -12.77 -2.70 -2.25
N PHE A 231 -11.98 -1.72 -2.70
CA PHE A 231 -10.52 -1.80 -2.69
C PHE A 231 -9.97 -1.75 -1.26
N LEU A 232 -10.50 -0.87 -0.39
CA LEU A 232 -10.10 -0.85 1.02
C LEU A 232 -10.45 -2.15 1.72
N ALA A 233 -11.64 -2.70 1.51
CA ALA A 233 -12.03 -3.99 2.07
C ALA A 233 -11.04 -5.10 1.66
N ALA A 234 -10.67 -5.16 0.37
CA ALA A 234 -9.66 -6.10 -0.10
C ALA A 234 -8.29 -5.89 0.59
N GLY A 235 -7.85 -4.64 0.76
CA GLY A 235 -6.61 -4.33 1.44
C GLY A 235 -6.63 -4.65 2.95
N LEU A 236 -7.72 -4.30 3.64
CA LEU A 236 -7.98 -4.62 5.04
C LEU A 236 -7.99 -6.12 5.28
N LEU A 237 -8.54 -6.87 4.34
CA LEU A 237 -8.54 -8.32 4.41
C LEU A 237 -7.09 -8.82 4.27
N TYR A 238 -6.42 -8.55 3.14
CA TYR A 238 -5.16 -9.21 2.73
C TYR A 238 -3.83 -8.65 3.30
N ALA A 239 -3.78 -7.45 3.88
CA ALA A 239 -2.53 -6.89 4.40
C ALA A 239 -2.02 -7.63 5.65
N ASP A 240 -0.70 -7.71 5.86
CA ASP A 240 -0.13 -8.34 7.07
C ASP A 240 -0.21 -7.43 8.31
N GLY A 241 -0.25 -6.11 8.11
CA GLY A 241 -0.43 -5.12 9.17
C GLY A 241 -1.32 -3.96 8.71
N LEU A 242 -2.01 -3.32 9.65
CA LEU A 242 -2.94 -2.22 9.37
C LEU A 242 -2.64 -1.02 10.25
N CYS A 243 -2.72 0.18 9.66
CA CYS A 243 -2.61 1.46 10.33
C CYS A 243 -3.81 2.35 9.96
N ALA A 244 -4.23 3.23 10.85
CA ALA A 244 -5.10 4.35 10.52
C ALA A 244 -4.31 5.66 10.53
N GLY A 245 -4.79 6.68 9.81
CA GLY A 245 -4.18 8.02 9.82
C GLY A 245 -4.34 8.72 11.16
N ASP A 246 -5.48 8.49 11.83
CA ASP A 246 -5.82 9.00 13.16
C ASP A 246 -6.85 8.09 13.86
N GLU A 247 -7.22 8.42 15.10
CA GLU A 247 -8.18 7.62 15.88
C GLU A 247 -9.60 7.72 15.31
N ALA A 248 -9.96 8.85 14.70
CA ALA A 248 -11.28 9.04 14.10
C ALA A 248 -11.48 8.10 12.89
N ALA A 249 -10.47 8.00 12.02
CA ALA A 249 -10.44 7.06 10.91
C ALA A 249 -10.46 5.61 11.42
N ALA A 250 -9.69 5.30 12.48
CA ALA A 250 -9.70 3.97 13.09
C ALA A 250 -11.09 3.58 13.59
N GLU A 251 -11.72 4.48 14.35
CA GLU A 251 -13.03 4.27 14.94
C GLU A 251 -14.13 4.20 13.87
N ALA A 252 -14.06 5.01 12.83
CA ALA A 252 -15.02 4.99 11.74
C ALA A 252 -15.01 3.64 10.99
N VAL A 253 -13.84 3.01 10.83
CA VAL A 253 -13.74 1.65 10.28
C VAL A 253 -14.25 0.60 11.26
N ARG A 254 -13.89 0.69 12.56
CA ARG A 254 -14.27 -0.31 13.57
C ARG A 254 -15.77 -0.35 13.84
N THR A 255 -16.40 0.81 13.94
CA THR A 255 -17.84 0.96 14.24
C THR A 255 -18.72 0.77 13.01
N GLY A 256 -18.13 0.80 11.82
CA GLY A 256 -18.88 0.77 10.56
C GLY A 256 -19.46 2.12 10.16
N ALA A 257 -19.14 3.22 10.86
CA ALA A 257 -19.55 4.57 10.47
C ALA A 257 -19.04 4.98 9.07
N ALA A 258 -17.87 4.49 8.66
CA ALA A 258 -17.39 4.64 7.30
C ALA A 258 -18.10 3.70 6.30
N GLY A 259 -18.70 2.62 6.78
CA GLY A 259 -19.39 1.60 5.99
C GLY A 259 -19.38 0.27 6.74
N ALA A 260 -20.55 -0.34 6.93
CA ALA A 260 -20.71 -1.60 7.67
C ALA A 260 -19.83 -2.74 7.13
N GLU A 261 -19.56 -2.73 5.83
CA GLU A 261 -18.75 -3.73 5.15
C GLU A 261 -17.27 -3.70 5.56
N LEU A 262 -16.70 -2.51 5.81
CA LEU A 262 -15.31 -2.41 6.28
C LEU A 262 -15.17 -2.98 7.70
N ALA A 263 -16.14 -2.69 8.58
CA ALA A 263 -16.19 -3.24 9.93
C ALA A 263 -16.34 -4.77 9.90
N ALA A 264 -17.24 -5.28 9.04
CA ALA A 264 -17.45 -6.71 8.88
C ALA A 264 -16.18 -7.43 8.40
N VAL A 265 -15.46 -6.86 7.44
CA VAL A 265 -14.17 -7.40 6.96
C VAL A 265 -13.12 -7.36 8.06
N LEU A 266 -13.01 -6.25 8.80
CA LEU A 266 -12.05 -6.12 9.90
C LEU A 266 -12.32 -7.15 11.01
N ALA A 267 -13.58 -7.40 11.36
CA ALA A 267 -13.96 -8.40 12.35
C ALA A 267 -13.57 -9.83 11.91
N ARG A 268 -13.79 -10.17 10.63
CA ARG A 268 -13.45 -11.49 10.07
C ARG A 268 -11.95 -11.70 9.89
N ARG A 269 -11.17 -10.64 9.69
CA ARG A 269 -9.70 -10.72 9.58
C ARG A 269 -9.08 -11.45 10.77
N GLY A 270 -9.65 -11.29 11.98
CA GLY A 270 -9.18 -11.98 13.19
C GLY A 270 -9.26 -13.51 13.13
N THR A 271 -10.16 -14.07 12.32
CA THR A 271 -10.34 -15.51 12.13
C THR A 271 -9.80 -16.02 10.79
N TRP A 272 -9.34 -15.12 9.92
CA TRP A 272 -8.92 -15.46 8.57
C TRP A 272 -7.42 -15.83 8.49
N ASP A 273 -7.13 -16.97 7.85
CA ASP A 273 -5.77 -17.50 7.77
C ASP A 273 -4.94 -16.86 6.63
N GLY A 274 -5.57 -16.07 5.76
CA GLY A 274 -4.92 -15.34 4.67
C GLY A 274 -4.58 -16.20 3.44
N ARG A 275 -5.11 -17.43 3.33
CA ARG A 275 -4.87 -18.30 2.17
C ARG A 275 -6.09 -18.37 1.25
N GLY A 276 -5.90 -17.96 0.00
CA GLY A 276 -6.80 -18.29 -1.11
C GLY A 276 -6.52 -19.71 -1.60
N GLY A 277 -7.42 -20.65 -1.31
CA GLY A 277 -7.36 -22.01 -1.85
C GLY A 277 -8.08 -23.04 -0.96
N GLY A 278 -9.41 -23.11 -1.08
CA GLY A 278 -10.25 -24.32 -0.88
C GLY A 278 -9.98 -25.33 0.24
N ARG A 279 -9.37 -25.00 1.39
CA ARG A 279 -9.36 -25.88 2.56
C ARG A 279 -9.59 -25.10 3.84
N GLU A 280 -10.85 -25.05 4.28
CA GLU A 280 -11.16 -24.95 5.70
C GLU A 280 -10.39 -26.05 6.43
N LYS A 281 -9.54 -25.69 7.40
CA LYS A 281 -9.05 -26.68 8.35
C LYS A 281 -10.12 -26.87 9.42
N ALA A 282 -10.58 -28.11 9.55
CA ALA A 282 -11.35 -28.59 10.67
C ALA A 282 -10.70 -28.16 11.99
N ALA A 283 -11.54 -27.71 12.92
CA ALA A 283 -11.15 -27.33 14.28
C ALA A 283 -10.44 -28.51 14.97
N GLY A 284 -9.16 -28.33 15.30
CA GLY A 284 -8.38 -29.36 15.99
C GLY A 284 -6.94 -28.93 16.30
N SER A 285 -6.70 -28.66 17.58
CA SER A 285 -5.41 -28.62 18.31
C SER A 285 -4.28 -27.72 17.80
N GLY A 286 -4.22 -26.50 18.34
CA GLY A 286 -3.03 -25.63 18.31
C GLY A 286 -3.28 -24.14 18.53
N THR A 287 -4.47 -23.77 19.02
CA THR A 287 -5.08 -22.45 18.80
C THR A 287 -4.61 -21.33 19.73
N GLU A 288 -3.91 -21.61 20.83
CA GLU A 288 -3.69 -20.58 21.87
C GLU A 288 -2.56 -19.57 21.59
N ALA A 289 -1.60 -19.89 20.71
CA ALA A 289 -0.45 -19.01 20.46
C ALA A 289 -0.51 -18.19 19.15
N ARG A 290 -1.47 -18.47 18.26
CA ARG A 290 -1.47 -17.93 16.87
C ARG A 290 -2.49 -16.81 16.62
N SER A 291 -3.42 -16.54 17.54
CA SER A 291 -4.56 -15.65 17.32
C SER A 291 -4.34 -14.17 17.68
N LYS A 292 -3.29 -13.81 18.42
CA LYS A 292 -3.18 -12.44 18.99
C LYS A 292 -2.51 -11.38 18.11
N VAL A 293 -1.76 -11.75 17.07
CA VAL A 293 -0.95 -10.75 16.32
C VAL A 293 -1.72 -10.07 15.18
N ARG A 294 -2.87 -10.60 14.76
CA ARG A 294 -3.54 -10.20 13.50
C ARG A 294 -4.63 -9.11 13.61
N ALA A 295 -4.95 -8.64 14.82
CA ALA A 295 -6.17 -7.84 15.05
C ALA A 295 -5.98 -6.34 15.36
N GLU A 296 -4.76 -5.82 15.54
CA GLU A 296 -4.61 -4.41 15.90
C GLU A 296 -4.54 -3.50 14.67
N PHE A 297 -5.62 -2.75 14.44
CA PHE A 297 -5.62 -1.58 13.57
C PHE A 297 -4.93 -0.43 14.32
N ALA A 298 -3.63 -0.27 14.10
CA ALA A 298 -2.78 0.64 14.86
C ALA A 298 -3.03 2.10 14.47
N VAL A 299 -2.92 3.02 15.42
CA VAL A 299 -2.99 4.47 15.16
C VAL A 299 -1.62 5.08 15.44
N PRO A 300 -0.69 5.03 14.48
CA PRO A 300 0.67 5.50 14.71
C PRO A 300 0.73 7.02 14.87
N ALA A 301 1.21 7.49 16.01
CA ALA A 301 1.50 8.90 16.24
C ALA A 301 2.90 9.29 15.71
N SER A 302 3.75 8.30 15.43
CA SER A 302 5.13 8.50 15.02
C SER A 302 5.64 7.41 14.08
N GLY A 303 6.78 7.66 13.43
CA GLY A 303 7.48 6.64 12.64
C GLY A 303 7.93 5.43 13.48
N ARG A 304 8.06 5.56 14.81
CA ARG A 304 8.38 4.43 15.69
C ARG A 304 7.20 3.46 15.81
N ASP A 305 5.99 3.98 15.86
CA ASP A 305 4.78 3.17 15.95
C ASP A 305 4.56 2.41 14.64
N VAL A 306 4.80 3.07 13.50
CA VAL A 306 4.83 2.41 12.18
C VAL A 306 5.90 1.31 12.13
N ALA A 307 7.09 1.56 12.67
CA ALA A 307 8.17 0.56 12.73
C ALA A 307 7.82 -0.65 13.61
N GLU A 308 6.94 -0.50 14.60
CA GLU A 308 6.44 -1.63 15.40
C GLU A 308 5.45 -2.47 14.59
N VAL A 309 4.53 -1.85 13.85
CA VAL A 309 3.65 -2.54 12.90
C VAL A 309 4.47 -3.34 11.88
N TYR A 310 5.55 -2.74 11.37
CA TYR A 310 6.51 -3.39 10.47
C TYR A 310 7.13 -4.64 11.07
N ARG A 311 7.55 -4.58 12.35
CA ARG A 311 8.12 -5.73 13.05
C ARG A 311 7.11 -6.87 13.14
N ARG A 312 5.88 -6.57 13.56
CA ARG A 312 4.80 -7.58 13.71
C ARG A 312 4.44 -8.20 12.36
N ALA A 313 4.28 -7.38 11.31
CA ALA A 313 3.99 -7.82 9.96
C ALA A 313 5.08 -8.76 9.40
N LEU A 314 6.37 -8.43 9.63
CA LEU A 314 7.49 -9.28 9.23
C LEU A 314 7.56 -10.61 10.00
N ILE A 315 7.23 -10.61 11.29
CA ILE A 315 7.18 -11.83 12.12
C ILE A 315 6.08 -12.75 11.59
N SER A 316 4.87 -12.22 11.37
CA SER A 316 3.74 -12.94 10.79
C SER A 316 4.15 -13.62 9.47
N ARG A 317 4.80 -12.89 8.57
CA ARG A 317 5.25 -13.42 7.28
C ARG A 317 6.35 -14.49 7.38
N LYS A 318 7.25 -14.40 8.36
CA LYS A 318 8.30 -15.41 8.59
C LYS A 318 7.72 -16.72 9.15
N GLY A 319 6.74 -16.63 10.06
CA GLY A 319 6.05 -17.78 10.62
C GLY A 319 5.38 -18.65 9.56
N ASP A 320 4.78 -18.03 8.54
CA ASP A 320 4.16 -18.73 7.41
C ASP A 320 5.18 -19.47 6.50
N SER A 321 6.45 -19.04 6.50
CA SER A 321 7.49 -19.60 5.63
C SER A 321 8.13 -20.90 6.12
N HIS A 322 7.88 -21.30 7.38
CA HIS A 322 8.40 -22.53 8.00
C HIS A 322 7.40 -23.71 7.96
N VAL A 323 6.23 -23.52 7.33
CA VAL A 323 5.18 -24.56 7.18
C VAL A 323 5.12 -25.08 5.74
N ARG A 324 6.25 -25.07 5.01
CA ARG A 324 6.37 -25.68 3.68
C ARG A 324 7.60 -26.57 3.63
#